data_AF-A0A4P9ZTM6-F1
#
_entry.id   AF-A0A4P9ZTM6-F1
#
_cell.length_a   1.000
_cell.length_b   1.000
_cell.length_c   1.000
_cell.angle_alpha   90.00
_cell.angle_beta   90.00
_cell.angle_gamma   90.00
#
_symmetry.space_group_name_H-M   'P 1'
#
loop_
_entity.id
_entity.type
_entity.pdbx_description
1 polymer ?
#
loop_
_entity_poly.entity_id
_entity_poly.type
_entity_poly.pdbx_seq_one_letter_code
_entity_poly.pdbx_strand_id
1 'polypeptide(L)'
;MGTSHLTNAKPHLYIHDTTLRDGEQAPGVFFRRDAKIAVAKQLSRLGVDIIEAGLVMSSEETYECVTQIAKEVGPLMEGREHIGRPATIAAFSRMIEADIQRTFDAIRHAPRHRLMVFTPVSDLHLREKLRISREECLIRVRRGIILAKTLCDDVWMGMEDSGRADPDFLLQIVDICLDLNVQTLVVADTVGSHLPNEFGALVRRLTDHAAGSSLIIGAHCHNDLGLSTANALAAIQNGARHVEVTVAGIGERAGNTALEQIVMAIESHPHAFPVSHSINTALLTQTAQMVSRLGGFPIAPNTPLVGGNAFTHESGIHQDGILKNRDMYEFVHPEQVGAVCRLVLGKQSGRHALRLRLLQLGYDEFNTNELGVLFTKFKRMAEHKVFIEDPDLIALVGRPPPLTSSDQDQQDVPTEASSVETVQA
;
A
#
# COMPACT_ATOMS: atom_id res chain seq x y z
N MET A 1 32.32 -30.12 -19.64
CA MET A 1 30.97 -30.15 -19.07
C MET A 1 30.74 -28.82 -18.39
N GLY A 2 30.09 -27.88 -19.10
CA GLY A 2 29.86 -26.52 -18.58
C GLY A 2 28.67 -26.52 -17.63
N THR A 3 28.90 -26.20 -16.37
CA THR A 3 27.86 -25.92 -15.39
C THR A 3 27.16 -24.62 -15.78
N SER A 4 25.95 -24.72 -16.33
CA SER A 4 25.10 -23.57 -16.56
C SER A 4 24.74 -22.95 -15.20
N HIS A 5 25.23 -21.74 -14.94
CA HIS A 5 24.69 -20.88 -13.91
C HIS A 5 23.27 -20.46 -14.33
N LEU A 6 22.28 -21.31 -14.02
CA LEU A 6 20.89 -20.88 -13.99
C LEU A 6 20.80 -19.87 -12.85
N THR A 7 20.68 -18.60 -13.18
CA THR A 7 20.40 -17.53 -12.22
C THR A 7 19.09 -17.88 -11.51
N ASN A 8 19.17 -18.22 -10.23
CA ASN A 8 18.07 -18.70 -9.41
C ASN A 8 17.16 -17.53 -8.99
N ALA A 9 16.62 -16.80 -9.97
CA ALA A 9 15.75 -15.65 -9.73
C ALA A 9 14.37 -16.14 -9.25
N LYS A 10 13.91 -15.59 -8.12
CA LYS A 10 12.60 -15.95 -7.58
C LYS A 10 11.49 -15.56 -8.57
N PRO A 11 10.43 -16.37 -8.70
CA PRO A 11 9.22 -15.98 -9.41
C PRO A 11 8.71 -14.58 -9.02
N HIS A 12 8.18 -13.84 -9.98
CA HIS A 12 7.58 -12.53 -9.72
C HIS A 12 6.21 -12.67 -9.07
N LEU A 13 5.94 -11.86 -8.04
CA LEU A 13 4.63 -11.64 -7.45
C LEU A 13 4.02 -10.38 -8.08
N TYR A 14 2.91 -10.55 -8.81
CA TYR A 14 2.19 -9.42 -9.39
C TYR A 14 1.44 -8.65 -8.30
N ILE A 15 1.84 -7.41 -8.07
CA ILE A 15 1.14 -6.50 -7.16
C ILE A 15 0.06 -5.76 -7.94
N HIS A 16 -1.19 -6.07 -7.63
CA HIS A 16 -2.36 -5.42 -8.20
C HIS A 16 -2.93 -4.44 -7.18
N ASP A 17 -2.77 -3.15 -7.45
CA ASP A 17 -3.35 -2.12 -6.60
C ASP A 17 -4.78 -1.79 -7.04
N THR A 18 -5.72 -1.89 -6.10
CA THR A 18 -7.13 -1.57 -6.27
C THR A 18 -7.56 -0.36 -5.43
N THR A 19 -6.63 0.52 -5.07
CA THR A 19 -6.90 1.74 -4.28
C THR A 19 -7.93 2.64 -4.98
N LEU A 20 -7.88 2.72 -6.32
CA LEU A 20 -8.78 3.57 -7.12
C LEU A 20 -10.12 2.91 -7.49
N ARG A 21 -10.34 1.65 -7.08
CA ARG A 21 -11.61 0.94 -7.23
C ARG A 21 -12.17 0.49 -5.89
N ASP A 22 -11.58 -0.55 -5.26
CA ASP A 22 -12.05 -1.05 -3.96
C ASP A 22 -11.80 -0.01 -2.86
N GLY A 23 -10.65 0.66 -2.89
CA GLY A 23 -10.30 1.68 -1.91
C GLY A 23 -11.30 2.83 -1.85
N GLU A 24 -11.88 3.22 -2.99
CA GLU A 24 -12.91 4.26 -3.07
C GLU A 24 -14.30 3.79 -2.61
N GLN A 25 -14.53 2.49 -2.47
CA GLN A 25 -15.77 1.97 -1.89
C GLN A 25 -15.82 2.16 -0.36
N ALA A 26 -14.70 2.49 0.27
CA ALA A 26 -14.67 2.85 1.69
C ALA A 26 -15.58 4.07 1.96
N PRO A 27 -16.52 3.98 2.92
CA PRO A 27 -17.37 5.12 3.29
C PRO A 27 -16.54 6.36 3.67
N GLY A 28 -16.80 7.48 2.99
CA GLY A 28 -16.11 8.75 3.21
C GLY A 28 -14.85 8.96 2.37
N VAL A 29 -14.45 7.98 1.57
CA VAL A 29 -13.37 8.12 0.59
C VAL A 29 -13.93 8.65 -0.72
N PHE A 30 -13.28 9.68 -1.27
CA PHE A 30 -13.68 10.25 -2.56
C PHE A 30 -12.48 10.83 -3.28
N PHE A 31 -12.19 10.32 -4.47
CA PHE A 31 -11.14 10.88 -5.32
C PHE A 31 -11.77 11.63 -6.49
N ARG A 32 -11.51 12.94 -6.55
CA ARG A 32 -11.76 13.73 -7.77
C ARG A 32 -10.92 13.18 -8.92
N ARG A 33 -11.35 13.42 -10.17
CA ARG A 33 -10.64 12.99 -11.38
C ARG A 33 -9.13 13.29 -11.35
N ASP A 34 -8.74 14.53 -11.07
CA ASP A 34 -7.32 14.91 -11.01
C ASP A 34 -6.56 14.19 -9.90
N ALA A 35 -7.23 13.96 -8.76
CA ALA A 35 -6.67 13.18 -7.66
C ALA A 35 -6.48 11.72 -8.04
N LYS A 36 -7.43 11.08 -8.74
CA LYS A 36 -7.28 9.71 -9.24
C LYS A 36 -6.11 9.58 -10.19
N ILE A 37 -5.96 10.52 -11.14
CA ILE A 37 -4.83 10.51 -12.08
C ILE A 37 -3.51 10.70 -11.34
N ALA A 38 -3.46 11.62 -10.37
CA ALA A 38 -2.26 11.85 -9.58
C ALA A 38 -1.87 10.61 -8.75
N VAL A 39 -2.83 9.93 -8.12
CA VAL A 39 -2.62 8.66 -7.41
C VAL A 39 -2.19 7.57 -8.38
N ALA A 40 -2.82 7.43 -9.54
CA ALA A 40 -2.42 6.44 -10.56
C ALA A 40 -0.98 6.66 -11.07
N LYS A 41 -0.56 7.91 -11.29
CA LYS A 41 0.83 8.26 -11.62
C LYS A 41 1.79 7.84 -10.49
N GLN A 42 1.42 8.11 -9.24
CA GLN A 42 2.22 7.72 -8.08
C GLN A 42 2.31 6.20 -7.91
N LEU A 43 1.21 5.45 -8.11
CA LEU A 43 1.19 3.99 -8.10
C LEU A 43 2.08 3.41 -9.21
N SER A 44 2.02 4.00 -10.40
CA SER A 44 2.90 3.64 -11.51
C SER A 44 4.37 3.82 -11.14
N ARG A 45 4.74 4.98 -10.57
CA ARG A 45 6.10 5.28 -10.08
C ARG A 45 6.53 4.39 -8.90
N LEU A 46 5.59 4.02 -8.02
CA LEU A 46 5.82 3.10 -6.90
C LEU A 46 6.23 1.69 -7.40
N GLY A 47 5.84 1.32 -8.62
CA GLY A 47 6.23 0.07 -9.24
C GLY A 47 5.17 -1.03 -9.20
N VAL A 48 3.89 -0.70 -8.91
CA VAL A 48 2.81 -1.70 -8.95
C VAL A 48 2.67 -2.29 -10.35
N ASP A 49 2.34 -3.58 -10.47
CA ASP A 49 2.24 -4.23 -11.78
C ASP A 49 0.93 -3.88 -12.49
N ILE A 50 -0.17 -3.80 -11.72
CA ILE A 50 -1.52 -3.54 -12.23
C ILE A 50 -2.15 -2.42 -11.39
N ILE A 51 -2.79 -1.46 -12.06
CA ILE A 51 -3.60 -0.41 -11.45
C ILE A 51 -5.05 -0.64 -11.85
N GLU A 52 -5.90 -0.99 -10.88
CA GLU A 52 -7.35 -1.06 -11.08
C GLU A 52 -7.94 0.35 -11.04
N ALA A 53 -8.30 0.90 -12.20
CA ALA A 53 -8.64 2.31 -12.32
C ALA A 53 -10.10 2.65 -11.94
N GLY A 54 -10.96 1.64 -11.73
CA GLY A 54 -12.35 1.83 -11.29
C GLY A 54 -13.35 0.83 -11.88
N LEU A 55 -14.61 0.96 -11.44
CA LEU A 55 -15.77 0.27 -12.00
C LEU A 55 -16.44 1.16 -13.05
N VAL A 56 -16.12 0.92 -14.32
CA VAL A 56 -16.52 1.74 -15.48
C VAL A 56 -18.04 1.93 -15.60
N MET A 57 -18.82 0.97 -15.07
CA MET A 57 -20.28 0.98 -15.14
C MET A 57 -20.96 1.84 -14.06
N SER A 58 -20.20 2.41 -13.13
CA SER A 58 -20.75 3.21 -12.03
C SER A 58 -21.33 4.56 -12.49
N SER A 59 -20.64 5.24 -13.41
CA SER A 59 -21.06 6.53 -13.96
C SER A 59 -20.29 6.87 -15.24
N GLU A 60 -20.77 7.86 -16.00
CA GLU A 60 -20.02 8.41 -17.14
C GLU A 60 -18.71 9.06 -16.69
N GLU A 61 -18.71 9.73 -15.53
CA GLU A 61 -17.50 10.33 -14.96
C GLU A 61 -16.42 9.28 -14.66
N THR A 62 -16.80 8.11 -14.15
CA THR A 62 -15.86 7.00 -13.93
C THR A 62 -15.34 6.44 -15.25
N TYR A 63 -16.20 6.28 -16.27
CA TYR A 63 -15.77 5.85 -17.61
C TYR A 63 -14.73 6.82 -18.20
N GLU A 64 -15.00 8.12 -18.17
CA GLU A 64 -14.07 9.14 -18.64
C GLU A 64 -12.75 9.14 -17.84
N CYS A 65 -12.83 9.01 -16.52
CA CYS A 65 -11.65 8.97 -15.66
C CYS A 65 -10.76 7.74 -15.95
N VAL A 66 -11.34 6.55 -16.07
CA VAL A 66 -10.60 5.33 -16.43
C VAL A 66 -9.97 5.48 -17.81
N THR A 67 -10.71 6.04 -18.77
CA THR A 67 -10.21 6.31 -20.13
C THR A 67 -9.02 7.27 -20.11
N GLN A 68 -9.07 8.31 -19.28
CA GLN A 68 -7.98 9.26 -19.12
C GLN A 68 -6.76 8.63 -18.46
N ILE A 69 -6.95 7.82 -17.40
CA ILE A 69 -5.86 7.05 -16.78
C ILE A 69 -5.21 6.11 -17.80
N ALA A 70 -6.00 5.41 -18.61
CA ALA A 70 -5.48 4.53 -19.66
C ALA A 70 -4.60 5.27 -20.68
N LYS A 71 -5.00 6.49 -21.08
CA LYS A 71 -4.26 7.33 -22.04
C LYS A 71 -3.01 7.98 -21.44
N GLU A 72 -3.10 8.50 -20.22
CA GLU A 72 -2.02 9.28 -19.60
C GLU A 72 -1.04 8.44 -18.78
N VAL A 73 -1.56 7.48 -18.01
CA VAL A 73 -0.76 6.66 -17.09
C VAL A 73 -0.36 5.34 -17.72
N GLY A 74 -1.21 4.76 -18.57
CA GLY A 74 -0.93 3.52 -19.30
C GLY A 74 0.40 3.49 -20.06
N PRO A 75 0.86 4.56 -20.72
CA PRO A 75 2.18 4.58 -21.36
C PRO A 75 3.31 5.10 -20.46
N LEU A 76 3.03 5.50 -19.21
CA LEU A 76 4.00 6.16 -18.34
C LEU A 76 5.12 5.20 -17.91
N MET A 77 6.36 5.63 -18.14
CA MET A 77 7.57 4.89 -17.77
C MET A 77 8.36 5.55 -16.62
N GLU A 78 7.98 6.77 -16.22
CA GLU A 78 8.69 7.52 -15.18
C GLU A 78 8.74 6.74 -13.86
N GLY A 79 9.97 6.45 -13.41
CA GLY A 79 10.22 5.66 -12.20
C GLY A 79 10.06 4.15 -12.37
N ARG A 80 9.79 3.68 -13.60
CA ARG A 80 9.63 2.26 -13.96
C ARG A 80 10.71 1.77 -14.92
N GLU A 81 11.75 2.56 -15.17
CA GLU A 81 12.81 2.25 -16.12
C GLU A 81 13.50 0.92 -15.77
N HIS A 82 13.69 0.66 -14.47
CA HIS A 82 14.25 -0.59 -13.94
C HIS A 82 13.33 -1.81 -14.11
N ILE A 83 12.02 -1.61 -14.27
CA ILE A 83 11.02 -2.67 -14.54
C ILE A 83 10.95 -2.96 -16.06
N GLY A 84 11.26 -1.96 -16.89
CA GLY A 84 11.30 -2.09 -18.36
C GLY A 84 9.94 -2.17 -19.05
N ARG A 85 8.84 -1.93 -18.33
CA ARG A 85 7.48 -1.91 -18.87
C ARG A 85 6.54 -0.97 -18.08
N PRO A 86 5.52 -0.39 -18.72
CA PRO A 86 4.52 0.39 -18.02
C PRO A 86 3.63 -0.51 -17.15
N ALA A 87 2.88 0.10 -16.23
CA ALA A 87 1.85 -0.60 -15.46
C ALA A 87 0.72 -1.07 -16.40
N THR A 88 0.10 -2.20 -16.08
CA THR A 88 -1.13 -2.62 -16.75
C THR A 88 -2.30 -1.85 -16.17
N ILE A 89 -3.12 -1.22 -17.03
CA ILE A 89 -4.36 -0.56 -16.59
C ILE A 89 -5.51 -1.56 -16.65
N ALA A 90 -6.16 -1.80 -15.52
CA ALA A 90 -7.26 -2.73 -15.39
C ALA A 90 -8.56 -2.02 -15.01
N ALA A 91 -9.68 -2.64 -15.37
CA ALA A 91 -11.00 -2.19 -14.95
C ALA A 91 -11.95 -3.37 -14.77
N PHE A 92 -12.82 -3.23 -13.76
CA PHE A 92 -13.77 -4.25 -13.33
C PHE A 92 -15.04 -4.25 -14.20
N SER A 93 -15.50 -5.43 -14.61
CA SER A 93 -16.71 -5.61 -15.41
C SER A 93 -17.57 -6.74 -14.87
N ARG A 94 -18.88 -6.50 -14.78
CA ARG A 94 -19.85 -7.60 -14.63
C ARG A 94 -19.81 -8.47 -15.89
N MET A 95 -20.24 -9.74 -15.77
CA MET A 95 -20.35 -10.67 -16.90
C MET A 95 -21.61 -10.43 -17.75
N ILE A 96 -21.70 -9.22 -18.30
CA ILE A 96 -22.77 -8.80 -19.23
C ILE A 96 -22.08 -8.24 -20.46
N GLU A 97 -22.55 -8.60 -21.67
CA GLU A 97 -21.90 -8.24 -22.93
C GLU A 97 -21.65 -6.73 -23.08
N ALA A 98 -22.66 -5.91 -22.79
CA ALA A 98 -22.55 -4.45 -22.85
C ALA A 98 -21.49 -3.89 -21.87
N ASP A 99 -21.40 -4.48 -20.67
CA ASP A 99 -20.45 -4.05 -19.64
C ASP A 99 -19.02 -4.43 -20.02
N ILE A 100 -18.82 -5.64 -20.56
CA ILE A 100 -17.52 -6.13 -21.02
C ILE A 100 -17.00 -5.23 -22.14
N GLN A 101 -17.85 -4.92 -23.13
CA GLN A 101 -17.50 -4.04 -24.24
C GLN A 101 -17.13 -2.64 -23.74
N ARG A 102 -17.98 -2.04 -22.89
CA ARG A 102 -17.75 -0.69 -22.36
C ARG A 102 -16.48 -0.62 -21.50
N THR A 103 -16.22 -1.65 -20.72
CA THR A 103 -15.01 -1.74 -19.89
C THR A 103 -13.76 -1.82 -20.77
N PHE A 104 -13.78 -2.65 -21.82
CA PHE A 104 -12.69 -2.72 -22.81
C PHE A 104 -12.47 -1.36 -23.48
N ASP A 105 -13.54 -0.69 -23.91
CA ASP A 105 -13.44 0.61 -24.59
C ASP A 105 -12.80 1.70 -23.71
N ALA A 106 -12.94 1.62 -22.39
CA ALA A 106 -12.27 2.54 -21.47
C ALA A 106 -10.76 2.25 -21.36
N ILE A 107 -10.35 0.98 -21.28
CA ILE A 107 -8.95 0.60 -20.99
C ILE A 107 -8.07 0.39 -22.22
N ARG A 108 -8.65 0.11 -23.40
CA ARG A 108 -7.94 -0.24 -24.66
C ARG A 108 -6.87 0.77 -25.11
N HIS A 109 -6.90 1.99 -24.58
CA HIS A 109 -5.93 3.02 -24.89
C HIS A 109 -4.58 2.83 -24.18
N ALA A 110 -4.54 2.06 -23.09
CA ALA A 110 -3.28 1.74 -22.43
C ALA A 110 -2.53 0.66 -23.25
N PRO A 111 -1.21 0.82 -23.49
CA PRO A 111 -0.40 -0.19 -24.18
C PRO A 111 -0.44 -1.57 -23.52
N ARG A 112 -0.60 -1.59 -22.20
CA ARG A 112 -0.90 -2.78 -21.41
C ARG A 112 -2.22 -2.55 -20.68
N HIS A 113 -3.20 -3.37 -20.99
CA HIS A 113 -4.53 -3.30 -20.37
C HIS A 113 -5.01 -4.71 -20.01
N ARG A 114 -5.88 -4.79 -19.01
CA ARG A 114 -6.44 -6.05 -18.50
C ARG A 114 -7.93 -5.92 -18.30
N LEU A 115 -8.69 -6.81 -18.92
CA LEU A 115 -10.13 -6.87 -18.76
C LEU A 115 -10.47 -7.81 -17.61
N MET A 116 -11.06 -7.26 -16.54
CA MET A 116 -11.43 -8.03 -15.35
C MET A 116 -12.91 -8.37 -15.40
N VAL A 117 -13.22 -9.65 -15.55
CA VAL A 117 -14.59 -10.17 -15.43
C VAL A 117 -14.75 -10.91 -14.11
N PHE A 118 -15.95 -10.87 -13.52
CA PHE A 118 -16.20 -11.57 -12.26
C PHE A 118 -17.61 -12.11 -12.17
N THR A 119 -17.79 -13.10 -11.29
CA THR A 119 -19.11 -13.53 -10.81
C THR A 119 -19.03 -13.99 -9.35
N PRO A 120 -20.08 -13.82 -8.56
CA PRO A 120 -20.24 -14.57 -7.32
C PRO A 120 -20.27 -16.08 -7.55
N VAL A 121 -19.63 -16.84 -6.65
CA VAL A 121 -19.48 -18.30 -6.77
C VAL A 121 -19.94 -19.09 -5.54
N SER A 122 -20.26 -18.44 -4.42
CA SER A 122 -20.83 -19.15 -3.26
C SER A 122 -22.30 -19.46 -3.46
N ASP A 123 -22.76 -20.58 -2.89
CA ASP A 123 -24.15 -21.01 -3.06
C ASP A 123 -25.16 -19.97 -2.55
N LEU A 124 -24.79 -19.23 -1.49
CA LEU A 124 -25.63 -18.15 -0.98
C LEU A 124 -25.81 -17.04 -2.02
N HIS A 125 -24.72 -16.61 -2.65
CA HIS A 125 -24.80 -15.57 -3.69
C HIS A 125 -25.49 -16.08 -4.96
N LEU A 126 -25.22 -17.32 -5.38
CA LEU A 126 -25.88 -17.90 -6.55
C LEU A 126 -27.40 -17.98 -6.36
N ARG A 127 -27.86 -18.43 -5.18
CA ARG A 127 -29.30 -18.54 -4.89
C ARG A 127 -29.97 -17.19 -4.62
N GLU A 128 -29.40 -16.37 -3.74
CA GLU A 128 -30.08 -15.17 -3.24
C GLU A 128 -29.82 -13.93 -4.10
N LYS A 129 -28.57 -13.72 -4.54
CA LYS A 129 -28.16 -12.52 -5.32
C LYS A 129 -28.45 -12.70 -6.80
N LEU A 130 -28.03 -13.81 -7.40
CA LEU A 130 -28.16 -14.04 -8.84
C LEU A 130 -29.40 -14.84 -9.24
N ARG A 131 -29.96 -15.65 -8.32
CA ARG A 131 -31.08 -16.58 -8.57
C ARG A 131 -30.81 -17.53 -9.73
N ILE A 132 -29.62 -18.15 -9.74
CA ILE A 132 -29.19 -19.13 -10.75
C ILE A 132 -28.64 -20.40 -10.11
N SER A 133 -28.62 -21.49 -10.89
CA SER A 133 -27.91 -22.72 -10.50
C SER A 133 -26.40 -22.62 -10.75
N ARG A 134 -25.64 -23.58 -10.24
CA ARG A 134 -24.20 -23.72 -10.50
C ARG A 134 -23.93 -23.93 -11.99
N GLU A 135 -24.73 -24.75 -12.67
CA GLU A 135 -24.60 -25.02 -14.11
C GLU A 135 -24.79 -23.76 -14.95
N GLU A 136 -25.83 -22.98 -14.65
CA GLU A 136 -26.07 -21.69 -15.30
C GLU A 136 -24.92 -20.70 -15.02
N CYS A 137 -24.34 -20.71 -13.82
CA CYS A 137 -23.14 -19.93 -13.51
C CYS A 137 -21.96 -20.32 -14.40
N LEU A 138 -21.66 -21.61 -14.55
CA LEU A 138 -20.57 -22.09 -15.43
C LEU A 138 -20.78 -21.70 -16.90
N ILE A 139 -22.03 -21.76 -17.38
CA ILE A 139 -22.38 -21.29 -18.73
C ILE A 139 -22.09 -19.79 -18.88
N ARG A 140 -22.47 -18.97 -17.91
CA ARG A 140 -22.21 -17.53 -17.91
C ARG A 140 -20.73 -17.21 -17.86
N VAL A 141 -19.97 -17.90 -16.99
CA VAL A 141 -18.50 -17.76 -16.89
C VAL A 141 -17.86 -18.07 -18.23
N ARG A 142 -18.17 -19.21 -18.84
CA ARG A 142 -17.60 -19.61 -20.14
C ARG A 142 -17.94 -18.59 -21.23
N ARG A 143 -19.19 -18.14 -21.33
CA ARG A 143 -19.61 -17.14 -22.32
C ARG A 143 -18.94 -15.78 -22.11
N GLY A 144 -18.86 -15.31 -20.86
CA GLY A 144 -18.24 -14.03 -20.51
C GLY A 144 -16.75 -14.02 -20.83
N ILE A 145 -16.03 -15.10 -20.50
CA ILE A 145 -14.61 -15.23 -20.83
C ILE A 145 -14.39 -15.32 -22.34
N ILE A 146 -15.20 -16.10 -23.08
CA ILE A 146 -15.10 -16.17 -24.55
C ILE A 146 -15.20 -14.77 -25.14
N LEU A 147 -16.22 -13.99 -24.75
CA LEU A 147 -16.36 -12.61 -25.23
C LEU A 147 -15.16 -11.74 -24.84
N ALA A 148 -14.74 -11.77 -23.58
CA ALA A 148 -13.58 -11.01 -23.11
C ALA A 148 -12.31 -11.31 -23.92
N LYS A 149 -12.07 -12.59 -24.24
CA LYS A 149 -10.92 -13.04 -25.06
C LYS A 149 -11.00 -12.61 -26.52
N THR A 150 -12.17 -12.24 -27.05
CA THR A 150 -12.25 -11.62 -28.38
C THR A 150 -11.82 -10.15 -28.40
N LEU A 151 -11.79 -9.51 -27.23
CA LEU A 151 -11.48 -8.09 -27.09
C LEU A 151 -10.07 -7.85 -26.52
N CYS A 152 -9.66 -8.66 -25.54
CA CYS A 152 -8.45 -8.45 -24.77
C CYS A 152 -7.69 -9.77 -24.57
N ASP A 153 -6.38 -9.75 -24.82
CA ASP A 153 -5.53 -10.92 -24.60
C ASP A 153 -5.34 -11.22 -23.11
N ASP A 154 -5.19 -10.20 -22.26
CA ASP A 154 -5.03 -10.33 -20.82
C ASP A 154 -6.38 -10.27 -20.11
N VAL A 155 -6.95 -11.44 -19.82
CA VAL A 155 -8.21 -11.59 -19.09
C VAL A 155 -7.95 -12.05 -17.67
N TRP A 156 -8.61 -11.37 -16.75
CA TRP A 156 -8.64 -11.69 -15.32
C TRP A 156 -10.05 -12.15 -14.94
N MET A 157 -10.13 -13.21 -14.16
CA MET A 157 -11.38 -13.79 -13.68
C MET A 157 -11.46 -13.72 -12.15
N GLY A 158 -12.49 -13.05 -11.65
CA GLY A 158 -12.76 -12.92 -10.21
C GLY A 158 -13.86 -13.85 -9.72
N MET A 159 -13.61 -14.54 -8.62
CA MET A 159 -14.58 -15.40 -7.95
C MET A 159 -15.05 -14.75 -6.64
N GLU A 160 -16.08 -13.91 -6.73
CA GLU A 160 -16.65 -13.23 -5.56
C GLU A 160 -17.20 -14.27 -4.56
N ASP A 161 -16.83 -14.11 -3.29
CA ASP A 161 -17.19 -14.96 -2.16
C ASP A 161 -16.67 -16.40 -2.25
N SER A 162 -15.58 -16.62 -2.99
CA SER A 162 -14.96 -17.95 -3.18
C SER A 162 -14.53 -18.64 -1.89
N GLY A 163 -14.13 -17.90 -0.86
CA GLY A 163 -13.77 -18.52 0.42
C GLY A 163 -14.93 -19.34 1.04
N ARG A 164 -16.18 -18.92 0.82
CA ARG A 164 -17.38 -19.61 1.34
C ARG A 164 -18.06 -20.51 0.30
N ALA A 165 -17.42 -20.73 -0.85
CA ALA A 165 -17.94 -21.57 -1.92
C ALA A 165 -17.49 -23.03 -1.77
N ASP A 166 -18.20 -23.92 -2.45
CA ASP A 166 -17.78 -25.32 -2.57
C ASP A 166 -16.50 -25.42 -3.41
N PRO A 167 -15.39 -25.95 -2.86
CA PRO A 167 -14.13 -26.04 -3.58
C PRO A 167 -14.22 -26.86 -4.88
N ASP A 168 -15.06 -27.89 -4.97
CA ASP A 168 -15.21 -28.70 -6.19
C ASP A 168 -15.88 -27.90 -7.32
N PHE A 169 -16.76 -26.97 -6.95
CA PHE A 169 -17.36 -26.04 -7.90
C PHE A 169 -16.34 -25.01 -8.40
N LEU A 170 -15.44 -24.55 -7.52
CA LEU A 170 -14.36 -23.64 -7.93
C LEU A 170 -13.39 -24.30 -8.92
N LEU A 171 -13.08 -25.59 -8.75
CA LEU A 171 -12.24 -26.34 -9.70
C LEU A 171 -12.84 -26.37 -11.11
N GLN A 172 -14.17 -26.48 -11.24
CA GLN A 172 -14.83 -26.41 -12.54
C GLN A 172 -14.67 -25.03 -13.22
N ILE A 173 -14.59 -23.95 -12.44
CA ILE A 173 -14.28 -22.61 -12.97
C ILE A 173 -12.81 -22.52 -13.36
N VAL A 174 -11.89 -23.15 -12.60
CA VAL A 174 -10.48 -23.28 -12.98
C VAL A 174 -10.36 -24.00 -14.32
N ASP A 175 -11.07 -25.11 -14.53
CA ASP A 175 -11.07 -25.85 -15.80
C ASP A 175 -11.51 -24.97 -16.98
N ILE A 176 -12.57 -24.17 -16.81
CA ILE A 176 -12.99 -23.20 -17.85
C ILE A 176 -11.88 -22.19 -18.14
N CYS A 177 -11.20 -21.69 -17.10
CA CYS A 177 -10.10 -20.74 -17.26
C CYS A 177 -8.91 -21.34 -17.99
N LEU A 178 -8.59 -22.61 -17.71
CA LEU A 178 -7.55 -23.38 -18.40
C LEU A 178 -7.92 -23.58 -19.88
N ASP A 179 -9.12 -24.07 -20.17
CA ASP A 179 -9.63 -24.29 -21.53
C ASP A 179 -9.55 -23.02 -22.40
N LEU A 180 -9.84 -21.87 -21.80
CA LEU A 180 -9.94 -20.58 -22.49
C LEU A 180 -8.66 -19.73 -22.38
N ASN A 181 -7.59 -20.28 -21.81
CA ASN A 181 -6.29 -19.60 -21.65
C ASN A 181 -6.42 -18.22 -20.96
N VAL A 182 -7.14 -18.18 -19.83
CA VAL A 182 -7.22 -17.01 -18.94
C VAL A 182 -5.87 -16.78 -18.27
N GLN A 183 -5.48 -15.52 -18.09
CA GLN A 183 -4.16 -15.14 -17.59
C GLN A 183 -4.13 -15.18 -16.06
N THR A 184 -5.21 -14.77 -15.40
CA THR A 184 -5.27 -14.71 -13.93
C THR A 184 -6.66 -15.08 -13.43
N LEU A 185 -6.73 -15.94 -12.42
CA LEU A 185 -7.94 -16.26 -11.66
C LEU A 185 -7.72 -15.87 -10.20
N VAL A 186 -8.63 -15.09 -9.61
CA VAL A 186 -8.50 -14.60 -8.23
C VAL A 186 -9.56 -15.20 -7.31
N VAL A 187 -9.05 -15.71 -6.18
CA VAL A 187 -9.82 -16.17 -5.03
C VAL A 187 -10.04 -14.98 -4.09
N ALA A 188 -11.30 -14.67 -3.81
CA ALA A 188 -11.68 -13.62 -2.88
C ALA A 188 -12.17 -14.16 -1.52
N ASP A 189 -11.57 -13.65 -0.43
CA ASP A 189 -12.15 -13.66 0.93
C ASP A 189 -12.99 -12.38 1.11
N THR A 190 -14.13 -12.34 0.42
CA THR A 190 -14.96 -11.15 0.23
C THR A 190 -15.44 -10.52 1.54
N VAL A 191 -15.66 -11.34 2.57
CA VAL A 191 -16.17 -10.89 3.88
C VAL A 191 -15.11 -10.96 4.98
N GLY A 192 -13.84 -11.21 4.62
CA GLY A 192 -12.71 -11.21 5.57
C GLY A 192 -12.85 -12.22 6.72
N SER A 193 -13.49 -13.36 6.47
CA SER A 193 -13.88 -14.32 7.51
C SER A 193 -12.91 -15.48 7.66
N HIS A 194 -11.97 -15.66 6.75
CA HIS A 194 -11.12 -16.86 6.73
C HIS A 194 -9.96 -16.75 7.71
N LEU A 195 -9.57 -17.91 8.26
CA LEU A 195 -8.28 -18.06 8.92
C LEU A 195 -7.17 -18.32 7.87
N PRO A 196 -5.91 -17.92 8.15
CA PRO A 196 -4.82 -18.04 7.19
C PRO A 196 -4.58 -19.47 6.68
N ASN A 197 -4.72 -20.48 7.53
CA ASN A 197 -4.58 -21.89 7.16
C ASN A 197 -5.71 -22.37 6.24
N GLU A 198 -6.93 -21.88 6.44
CA GLU A 198 -8.10 -22.23 5.62
C GLU A 198 -7.97 -21.60 4.23
N PHE A 199 -7.69 -20.30 4.17
CA PHE A 199 -7.52 -19.57 2.92
C PHE A 199 -6.31 -20.08 2.13
N GLY A 200 -5.19 -20.31 2.82
CA GLY A 200 -3.99 -20.90 2.22
C GLY A 200 -4.24 -22.29 1.64
N ALA A 201 -4.98 -23.16 2.34
CA ALA A 201 -5.34 -24.48 1.84
C ALA A 201 -6.24 -24.43 0.59
N LEU A 202 -7.22 -23.51 0.57
CA LEU A 202 -8.05 -23.29 -0.61
C LEU A 202 -7.22 -22.85 -1.82
N VAL A 203 -6.35 -21.85 -1.64
CA VAL A 203 -5.46 -21.36 -2.69
C VAL A 203 -4.52 -22.47 -3.17
N ARG A 204 -3.99 -23.28 -2.24
CA ARG A 204 -3.13 -24.43 -2.59
C ARG A 204 -3.86 -25.40 -3.50
N ARG A 205 -5.10 -25.74 -3.14
CA ARG A 205 -5.93 -26.69 -3.90
C ARG A 205 -6.15 -26.21 -5.35
N LEU A 206 -6.47 -24.94 -5.54
CA LEU A 206 -6.67 -24.39 -6.89
C LEU A 206 -5.34 -24.30 -7.66
N THR A 207 -4.25 -23.96 -6.97
CA THR A 207 -2.92 -23.88 -7.59
C THR A 207 -2.40 -25.25 -8.01
N ASP A 208 -2.57 -26.28 -7.18
CA ASP A 208 -2.19 -27.65 -7.51
C ASP A 208 -3.03 -28.20 -8.68
N HIS A 209 -4.32 -27.83 -8.77
CA HIS A 209 -5.18 -28.21 -9.89
C HIS A 209 -4.77 -27.52 -11.20
N ALA A 210 -4.33 -26.26 -11.13
CA ALA A 210 -3.80 -25.51 -12.28
C ALA A 210 -2.31 -25.80 -12.57
N ALA A 211 -1.69 -26.76 -11.88
CA ALA A 211 -0.25 -27.02 -11.99
C ALA A 211 0.15 -27.39 -13.42
N GLY A 212 1.30 -26.86 -13.87
CA GLY A 212 1.80 -27.06 -15.23
C GLY A 212 1.16 -26.18 -16.29
N SER A 213 0.14 -25.39 -15.95
CA SER A 213 -0.44 -24.36 -16.82
C SER A 213 0.24 -22.99 -16.63
N SER A 214 -0.11 -22.04 -17.49
CA SER A 214 0.26 -20.62 -17.34
C SER A 214 -0.76 -19.79 -16.54
N LEU A 215 -1.83 -20.39 -16.03
CA LEU A 215 -2.86 -19.69 -15.27
C LEU A 215 -2.29 -19.23 -13.93
N ILE A 216 -2.33 -17.92 -13.68
CA ILE A 216 -1.90 -17.36 -12.39
C ILE A 216 -3.06 -17.41 -11.41
N ILE A 217 -2.88 -18.09 -10.29
CA ILE A 217 -3.79 -17.99 -9.14
C ILE A 217 -3.42 -16.76 -8.32
N GLY A 218 -4.41 -15.93 -8.00
CA GLY A 218 -4.27 -14.76 -7.16
C GLY A 218 -5.22 -14.74 -5.97
N ALA A 219 -4.98 -13.78 -5.07
CA ALA A 219 -5.74 -13.61 -3.84
C ALA A 219 -6.20 -12.15 -3.67
N HIS A 220 -7.46 -11.99 -3.25
CA HIS A 220 -8.04 -10.74 -2.78
C HIS A 220 -8.64 -10.97 -1.39
N CYS A 221 -8.20 -10.23 -0.38
CA CYS A 221 -8.62 -10.48 1.01
C CYS A 221 -9.13 -9.19 1.65
N HIS A 222 -10.34 -9.25 2.22
CA HIS A 222 -10.85 -8.21 3.10
C HIS A 222 -10.40 -8.41 4.55
N ASN A 223 -10.50 -7.35 5.34
CA ASN A 223 -9.85 -7.24 6.64
C ASN A 223 -10.82 -7.27 7.85
N ASP A 224 -12.02 -7.83 7.70
CA ASP A 224 -13.07 -7.81 8.74
C ASP A 224 -12.62 -8.42 10.09
N LEU A 225 -11.77 -9.45 10.07
CA LEU A 225 -11.15 -10.03 11.28
C LEU A 225 -9.73 -9.49 11.58
N GLY A 226 -9.23 -8.52 10.81
CA GLY A 226 -7.85 -8.05 10.91
C GLY A 226 -6.82 -9.03 10.34
N LEU A 227 -7.24 -9.97 9.49
CA LEU A 227 -6.41 -11.08 8.99
C LEU A 227 -6.06 -10.98 7.49
N SER A 228 -6.42 -9.90 6.79
CA SER A 228 -6.20 -9.77 5.33
C SER A 228 -4.74 -10.00 4.91
N THR A 229 -3.80 -9.32 5.56
CA THR A 229 -2.36 -9.49 5.34
C THR A 229 -1.91 -10.93 5.58
N ALA A 230 -2.34 -11.55 6.69
CA ALA A 230 -1.96 -12.92 7.01
C ALA A 230 -2.53 -13.93 5.99
N ASN A 231 -3.77 -13.73 5.54
CA ASN A 231 -4.42 -14.55 4.52
C ASN A 231 -3.72 -14.43 3.17
N ALA A 232 -3.36 -13.22 2.74
CA ALA A 232 -2.63 -12.98 1.50
C ALA A 232 -1.21 -13.59 1.54
N LEU A 233 -0.48 -13.47 2.67
CA LEU A 233 0.83 -14.14 2.83
C LEU A 233 0.70 -15.67 2.81
N ALA A 234 -0.32 -16.23 3.45
CA ALA A 234 -0.60 -17.67 3.39
C ALA A 234 -0.94 -18.12 1.96
N ALA A 235 -1.69 -17.32 1.19
CA ALA A 235 -1.95 -17.58 -0.22
C ALA A 235 -0.66 -17.61 -1.06
N ILE A 236 0.24 -16.64 -0.86
CA ILE A 236 1.55 -16.59 -1.56
C ILE A 236 2.40 -17.83 -1.26
N GLN A 237 2.47 -18.24 0.01
CA GLN A 237 3.18 -19.46 0.43
C GLN A 237 2.60 -20.72 -0.21
N ASN A 238 1.29 -20.71 -0.49
CA ASN A 238 0.56 -21.81 -1.10
C ASN A 238 0.44 -21.71 -2.63
N GLY A 239 1.21 -20.82 -3.25
CA GLY A 239 1.40 -20.81 -4.70
C GLY A 239 0.75 -19.66 -5.44
N ALA A 240 0.02 -18.76 -4.76
CA ALA A 240 -0.45 -17.54 -5.39
C ALA A 240 0.73 -16.72 -5.93
N ARG A 241 0.56 -16.15 -7.13
CA ARG A 241 1.54 -15.26 -7.78
C ARG A 241 0.96 -13.90 -8.13
N HIS A 242 -0.23 -13.61 -7.63
CA HIS A 242 -0.90 -12.32 -7.77
C HIS A 242 -1.60 -11.99 -6.46
N VAL A 243 -1.51 -10.73 -6.02
CA VAL A 243 -2.22 -10.26 -4.83
C VAL A 243 -2.83 -8.90 -5.10
N GLU A 244 -4.10 -8.77 -4.70
CA GLU A 244 -4.85 -7.54 -4.77
C GLU A 244 -4.72 -6.81 -3.43
N VAL A 245 -4.26 -5.57 -3.49
CA VAL A 245 -3.94 -4.74 -2.33
C VAL A 245 -4.45 -3.33 -2.52
N THR A 246 -4.48 -2.59 -1.42
CA THR A 246 -4.69 -1.14 -1.43
C THR A 246 -3.66 -0.45 -0.57
N VAL A 247 -3.35 0.79 -0.91
CA VAL A 247 -2.48 1.63 -0.09
C VAL A 247 -3.12 1.86 1.28
N ALA A 248 -2.38 1.62 2.38
CA ALA A 248 -2.89 1.74 3.75
C ALA A 248 -4.09 0.83 4.08
N GLY A 249 -4.38 -0.17 3.24
CA GLY A 249 -5.46 -1.13 3.46
C GLY A 249 -6.87 -0.54 3.31
N ILE A 250 -7.04 0.59 2.61
CA ILE A 250 -8.37 1.21 2.44
C ILE A 250 -9.33 0.31 1.62
N GLY A 251 -10.62 0.42 1.90
CA GLY A 251 -11.67 -0.22 1.11
C GLY A 251 -12.94 -0.50 1.89
N GLU A 252 -13.80 -1.35 1.34
CA GLU A 252 -15.07 -1.73 1.96
C GLU A 252 -14.89 -2.16 3.43
N ARG A 253 -15.78 -1.66 4.31
CA ARG A 253 -15.87 -2.03 5.75
C ARG A 253 -14.56 -1.78 6.51
N ALA A 254 -13.84 -2.86 6.86
CA ALA A 254 -12.55 -2.83 7.55
C ALA A 254 -11.36 -2.72 6.59
N GLY A 255 -11.62 -2.70 5.29
CA GLY A 255 -10.63 -2.50 4.24
C GLY A 255 -10.13 -3.78 3.59
N ASN A 256 -9.06 -3.62 2.83
CA ASN A 256 -8.38 -4.67 2.06
C ASN A 256 -6.99 -4.97 2.65
N THR A 257 -6.32 -5.97 2.08
CA THR A 257 -4.90 -6.19 2.29
C THR A 257 -4.08 -4.91 2.01
N ALA A 258 -3.26 -4.51 2.97
CA ALA A 258 -2.40 -3.33 2.85
C ALA A 258 -1.15 -3.61 2.02
N LEU A 259 -0.92 -2.79 0.98
CA LEU A 259 0.21 -2.92 0.05
C LEU A 259 1.55 -2.95 0.78
N GLU A 260 1.80 -1.96 1.65
CA GLU A 260 3.07 -1.81 2.37
C GLU A 260 3.39 -3.02 3.25
N GLN A 261 2.37 -3.66 3.84
CA GLN A 261 2.57 -4.81 4.73
C GLN A 261 3.00 -6.05 3.96
N ILE A 262 2.39 -6.32 2.81
CA ILE A 262 2.76 -7.46 1.96
C ILE A 262 4.18 -7.31 1.43
N VAL A 263 4.48 -6.13 0.89
CA VAL A 263 5.78 -5.80 0.32
C VAL A 263 6.88 -5.97 1.38
N MET A 264 6.72 -5.33 2.55
CA MET A 264 7.75 -5.40 3.59
C MET A 264 7.83 -6.75 4.28
N ALA A 265 6.75 -7.53 4.34
CA ALA A 265 6.81 -8.90 4.86
C ALA A 265 7.69 -9.80 3.96
N ILE A 266 7.56 -9.66 2.64
CA ILE A 266 8.37 -10.40 1.65
C ILE A 266 9.82 -9.94 1.70
N GLU A 267 10.06 -8.62 1.71
CA GLU A 267 11.39 -8.01 1.75
C GLU A 267 12.16 -8.40 3.02
N SER A 268 11.48 -8.39 4.18
CA SER A 268 12.10 -8.68 5.48
C SER A 268 12.28 -10.19 5.74
N HIS A 269 11.59 -11.05 4.99
CA HIS A 269 11.64 -12.51 5.16
C HIS A 269 11.90 -13.22 3.83
N PRO A 270 13.04 -12.96 3.16
CA PRO A 270 13.30 -13.50 1.82
C PRO A 270 13.37 -15.03 1.79
N HIS A 271 13.63 -15.71 2.90
CA HIS A 271 13.63 -17.19 2.94
C HIS A 271 12.22 -17.79 3.12
N ALA A 272 11.26 -17.03 3.65
CA ALA A 272 9.91 -17.51 3.90
C ALA A 272 9.01 -17.45 2.65
N PHE A 273 9.33 -16.56 1.70
CA PHE A 273 8.51 -16.33 0.51
C PHE A 273 9.31 -16.60 -0.77
N PRO A 274 8.84 -17.54 -1.63
CA PRO A 274 9.51 -17.93 -2.86
C PRO A 274 9.21 -16.96 -4.02
N VAL A 275 9.05 -15.66 -3.74
CA VAL A 275 8.70 -14.64 -4.73
C VAL A 275 9.52 -13.36 -4.55
N SER A 276 9.51 -12.51 -5.58
CA SER A 276 10.04 -11.15 -5.59
C SER A 276 9.01 -10.17 -6.17
N HIS A 277 9.18 -8.86 -5.94
CA HIS A 277 8.29 -7.82 -6.46
C HIS A 277 9.09 -6.64 -7.03
N SER A 278 8.42 -5.72 -7.73
CA SER A 278 9.05 -4.52 -8.31
C SER A 278 8.78 -3.22 -7.53
N ILE A 279 8.21 -3.31 -6.33
CA ILE A 279 7.87 -2.13 -5.54
C ILE A 279 9.11 -1.39 -5.05
N ASN A 280 9.18 -0.09 -5.32
CA ASN A 280 10.15 0.82 -4.73
C ASN A 280 9.70 1.17 -3.30
N THR A 281 10.18 0.41 -2.32
CA THR A 281 9.76 0.49 -0.92
C THR A 281 9.95 1.89 -0.33
N ALA A 282 10.98 2.63 -0.77
CA ALA A 282 11.26 3.99 -0.29
C ALA A 282 10.15 5.01 -0.62
N LEU A 283 9.19 4.66 -1.48
CA LEU A 283 8.05 5.52 -1.83
C LEU A 283 6.76 5.17 -1.05
N LEU A 284 6.77 4.16 -0.17
CA LEU A 284 5.57 3.66 0.51
C LEU A 284 4.93 4.74 1.38
N THR A 285 5.67 5.35 2.30
CA THR A 285 5.13 6.37 3.21
C THR A 285 4.61 7.59 2.45
N GLN A 286 5.34 8.09 1.44
CA GLN A 286 4.88 9.21 0.62
C GLN A 286 3.59 8.88 -0.14
N THR A 287 3.51 7.67 -0.71
CA THR A 287 2.32 7.21 -1.44
C THR A 287 1.11 7.12 -0.52
N ALA A 288 1.27 6.52 0.67
CA ALA A 288 0.22 6.44 1.68
C ALA A 288 -0.29 7.82 2.09
N GLN A 289 0.61 8.76 2.39
CA GLN A 289 0.23 10.13 2.72
C GLN A 289 -0.48 10.84 1.56
N MET A 290 -0.09 10.59 0.31
CA MET A 290 -0.75 11.16 -0.86
C MET A 290 -2.18 10.63 -1.02
N VAL A 291 -2.36 9.31 -0.93
CA VAL A 291 -3.69 8.66 -0.97
C VAL A 291 -4.57 9.20 0.16
N SER A 292 -4.04 9.29 1.38
CA SER A 292 -4.74 9.83 2.55
C SER A 292 -5.23 11.27 2.33
N ARG A 293 -4.33 12.17 1.89
CA ARG A 293 -4.67 13.58 1.65
C ARG A 293 -5.67 13.77 0.51
N LEU A 294 -5.52 13.02 -0.58
CA LEU A 294 -6.33 13.20 -1.79
C LEU A 294 -7.68 12.48 -1.72
N GLY A 295 -7.75 11.36 -0.98
CA GLY A 295 -8.97 10.56 -0.82
C GLY A 295 -9.79 10.94 0.41
N GLY A 296 -9.24 11.76 1.32
CA GLY A 296 -9.94 12.18 2.54
C GLY A 296 -9.98 11.12 3.64
N PHE A 297 -9.11 10.11 3.59
CA PHE A 297 -9.04 9.02 4.58
C PHE A 297 -7.79 9.16 5.46
N PRO A 298 -7.90 9.64 6.70
CA PRO A 298 -6.75 9.78 7.59
C PRO A 298 -6.10 8.43 7.92
N ILE A 299 -4.77 8.36 7.82
CA ILE A 299 -4.00 7.20 8.28
C ILE A 299 -3.90 7.25 9.81
N ALA A 300 -4.26 6.15 10.47
CA ALA A 300 -4.11 6.04 11.90
C ALA A 300 -2.62 6.13 12.28
N PRO A 301 -2.24 6.83 13.37
CA PRO A 301 -0.83 6.96 13.75
C PRO A 301 -0.12 5.62 13.94
N ASN A 302 -0.84 4.58 14.36
CA ASN A 302 -0.32 3.23 14.57
C ASN A 302 -0.48 2.29 13.36
N THR A 303 -0.89 2.78 12.18
CA THR A 303 -0.89 1.96 10.97
C THR A 303 0.53 1.43 10.71
N PRO A 304 0.71 0.10 10.53
CA PRO A 304 2.04 -0.48 10.33
C PRO A 304 2.78 0.18 9.16
N LEU A 305 4.08 0.43 9.35
CA LEU A 305 5.03 0.97 8.35
C LEU A 305 4.78 2.41 7.89
N VAL A 306 3.54 2.86 7.73
CA VAL A 306 3.22 4.18 7.16
C VAL A 306 2.54 5.15 8.12
N GLY A 307 2.14 4.67 9.32
CA GLY A 307 1.58 5.51 10.37
C GLY A 307 2.61 6.43 11.02
N GLY A 308 2.18 7.60 11.48
CA GLY A 308 3.06 8.61 12.09
C GLY A 308 3.81 8.15 13.36
N ASN A 309 3.36 7.08 14.01
CA ASN A 309 4.01 6.48 15.18
C ASN A 309 4.79 5.20 14.85
N ALA A 310 4.81 4.73 13.59
CA ALA A 310 5.40 3.44 13.22
C ALA A 310 6.91 3.35 13.51
N PHE A 311 7.62 4.49 13.48
CA PHE A 311 9.05 4.61 13.79
C PHE A 311 9.32 5.69 14.84
N THR A 312 8.38 5.87 15.76
CA THR A 312 8.45 6.88 16.83
C THR A 312 8.69 6.21 18.18
N HIS A 313 9.76 6.60 18.88
CA HIS A 313 10.16 6.01 20.16
C HIS A 313 10.09 7.06 21.29
N GLU A 314 9.27 6.82 22.31
CA GLU A 314 9.12 7.71 23.48
C GLU A 314 9.85 7.18 24.74
N SER A 315 9.80 5.87 24.96
CA SER A 315 10.33 5.23 26.17
C SER A 315 11.83 5.44 26.28
N GLY A 316 12.31 5.91 27.44
CA GLY A 316 13.73 6.15 27.66
C GLY A 316 14.62 4.91 27.45
N ILE A 317 14.10 3.70 27.67
CA ILE A 317 14.82 2.44 27.42
C ILE A 317 14.94 2.18 25.91
N HIS A 318 13.88 2.44 25.15
CA HIS A 318 13.88 2.24 23.69
C HIS A 318 14.81 3.25 23.01
N GLN A 319 14.78 4.51 23.44
CA GLN A 319 15.66 5.55 22.90
C GLN A 319 17.14 5.23 23.15
N ASP A 320 17.50 4.80 24.37
CA ASP A 320 18.87 4.36 24.69
C ASP A 320 19.31 3.17 23.81
N GLY A 321 18.41 2.19 23.59
CA GLY A 321 18.70 1.07 22.69
C GLY A 321 18.89 1.50 21.24
N ILE A 322 18.00 2.33 20.70
CA ILE A 322 18.11 2.88 19.33
C ILE A 322 19.42 3.63 19.12
N LEU A 323 19.87 4.41 20.11
CA LEU A 323 21.14 5.16 20.04
C LEU A 323 22.37 4.25 20.06
N LYS A 324 22.27 3.07 20.68
CA LYS A 324 23.36 2.07 20.73
C LYS A 324 23.39 1.19 19.50
N ASN A 325 22.23 0.65 19.13
CA ASN A 325 22.03 -0.15 17.93
C ASN A 325 20.54 -0.14 17.55
N ARG A 326 20.22 0.48 16.40
CA ARG A 326 18.85 0.60 15.87
C ARG A 326 18.16 -0.76 15.70
N ASP A 327 18.91 -1.80 15.35
CA ASP A 327 18.39 -3.16 15.08
C ASP A 327 17.73 -3.81 16.30
N MET A 328 17.97 -3.30 17.51
CA MET A 328 17.32 -3.80 18.72
C MET A 328 15.80 -3.59 18.71
N TYR A 329 15.33 -2.55 18.02
CA TYR A 329 13.91 -2.17 18.01
C TYR A 329 13.36 -1.88 16.59
N GLU A 330 14.22 -1.81 15.58
CA GLU A 330 13.85 -1.57 14.17
C GLU A 330 14.33 -2.73 13.30
N PHE A 331 13.45 -3.71 13.04
CA PHE A 331 13.74 -4.76 12.03
C PHE A 331 13.62 -4.24 10.60
N VAL A 332 12.84 -3.17 10.41
CA VAL A 332 12.76 -2.36 9.20
C VAL A 332 13.24 -0.96 9.57
N HIS A 333 14.20 -0.44 8.82
CA HIS A 333 14.63 0.94 8.97
C HIS A 333 13.63 1.88 8.26
N PRO A 334 13.27 3.02 8.87
CA PRO A 334 12.31 3.98 8.32
C PRO A 334 12.69 4.44 6.91
N GLU A 335 13.97 4.61 6.63
CA GLU A 335 14.47 5.05 5.32
C GLU A 335 14.15 4.03 4.22
N GLN A 336 14.02 2.73 4.56
CA GLN A 336 13.62 1.69 3.60
C GLN A 336 12.18 1.83 3.12
N VAL A 337 11.32 2.50 3.91
CA VAL A 337 9.91 2.75 3.55
C VAL A 337 9.60 4.20 3.20
N GLY A 338 10.62 5.07 3.22
CA GLY A 338 10.46 6.52 3.02
C GLY A 338 9.93 7.27 4.24
N ALA A 339 10.03 6.66 5.42
CA ALA A 339 9.71 7.28 6.70
C ALA A 339 10.95 7.92 7.34
N VAL A 340 10.74 8.61 8.47
CA VAL A 340 11.81 9.21 9.29
C VAL A 340 11.63 8.73 10.72
N CYS A 341 12.72 8.27 11.36
CA CYS A 341 12.72 7.94 12.78
C CYS A 341 12.51 9.21 13.61
N ARG A 342 11.60 9.17 14.60
CA ARG A 342 11.39 10.29 15.53
C ARG A 342 11.59 9.85 16.97
N LEU A 343 12.52 10.48 17.67
CA LEU A 343 12.65 10.36 19.11
C LEU A 343 11.82 11.49 19.74
N VAL A 344 10.71 11.14 20.38
CA VAL A 344 9.79 12.11 20.99
C VAL A 344 9.98 12.14 22.50
N LEU A 345 9.84 13.32 23.09
CA LEU A 345 9.82 13.47 24.54
C LEU A 345 8.38 13.51 25.03
N GLY A 346 8.07 12.66 26.00
CA GLY A 346 6.74 12.55 26.59
C GLY A 346 6.80 12.08 28.04
N LYS A 347 5.64 11.66 28.55
CA LYS A 347 5.50 11.21 29.94
C LYS A 347 6.42 10.04 30.25
N GLN A 348 6.75 9.17 29.30
CA GLN A 348 7.60 8.00 29.53
C GLN A 348 9.09 8.25 29.30
N SER A 349 9.48 9.47 28.92
CA SER A 349 10.89 9.78 28.65
C SER A 349 11.70 9.89 29.94
N GLY A 350 12.94 9.37 29.88
CA GLY A 350 13.88 9.36 30.99
C GLY A 350 14.82 10.57 31.01
N ARG A 351 15.65 10.66 32.07
CA ARG A 351 16.66 11.74 32.19
C ARG A 351 17.66 11.76 31.03
N HIS A 352 18.03 10.58 30.52
CA HIS A 352 18.97 10.46 29.41
C HIS A 352 18.39 11.05 28.12
N ALA A 353 17.13 10.72 27.80
CA ALA A 353 16.37 11.28 26.68
C ALA A 353 16.32 12.81 26.71
N LEU A 354 15.94 13.37 27.88
CA LEU A 354 15.92 14.82 28.09
C LEU A 354 17.30 15.44 27.89
N ARG A 355 18.35 14.84 28.47
CA ARG A 355 19.73 15.33 28.34
C ARG A 355 20.19 15.35 26.88
N LEU A 356 19.93 14.28 26.13
CA LEU A 356 20.32 14.19 24.73
C LEU A 356 19.63 15.27 23.89
N ARG A 357 18.32 15.50 24.11
CA ARG A 357 17.61 16.53 23.35
C ARG A 357 18.07 17.94 23.71
N LEU A 358 18.33 18.20 24.99
CA LEU A 358 18.92 19.48 25.43
C LEU A 358 20.30 19.71 24.80
N LEU A 359 21.14 18.66 24.72
CA LEU A 359 22.43 18.72 24.05
C LEU A 359 22.29 19.01 22.55
N GLN A 360 21.31 18.41 21.87
CA GLN A 360 21.01 18.69 20.45
C GLN A 360 20.52 20.12 20.22
N LEU A 361 19.87 20.71 21.22
CA LEU A 361 19.47 22.13 21.22
C LEU A 361 20.62 23.07 21.65
N GLY A 362 21.83 22.55 21.85
CA GLY A 362 23.00 23.34 22.22
C GLY A 362 23.22 23.54 23.72
N TYR A 363 22.38 22.97 24.59
CA TYR A 363 22.58 23.06 26.04
C TYR A 363 23.40 21.89 26.58
N ASP A 364 24.71 22.09 26.73
CA ASP A 364 25.66 21.08 27.22
C ASP A 364 26.13 21.29 28.68
N GLU A 365 25.76 22.43 29.26
CA GLU A 365 26.30 22.96 30.52
C GLU A 365 25.66 22.40 31.81
N PHE A 366 24.60 21.59 31.73
CA PHE A 366 23.87 21.15 32.91
C PHE A 366 24.57 20.02 33.68
N ASN A 367 24.83 20.26 34.97
CA ASN A 367 25.29 19.21 35.88
C ASN A 367 24.14 18.29 36.32
N THR A 368 24.47 17.19 37.02
CA THR A 368 23.49 16.16 37.43
C THR A 368 22.33 16.72 38.27
N ASN A 369 22.59 17.69 39.15
CA ASN A 369 21.58 18.27 40.02
C ASN A 369 20.65 19.21 39.23
N GLU A 370 21.21 20.06 38.37
CA GLU A 370 20.46 20.97 37.49
C GLU A 370 19.56 20.19 36.53
N LEU A 371 20.10 19.14 35.91
CA LEU A 371 19.34 18.23 35.07
C LEU A 371 18.23 17.52 35.87
N GLY A 372 18.48 17.21 37.15
CA GLY A 372 17.47 16.67 38.07
C GLY A 372 16.28 17.60 38.26
N VAL A 373 16.53 18.89 38.49
CA VAL A 373 15.48 19.93 38.64
C VAL A 373 14.72 20.13 37.34
N LEU A 374 15.43 20.25 36.21
CA LEU A 374 14.81 20.35 34.89
C LEU A 374 13.95 19.12 34.59
N PHE A 375 14.43 17.92 34.93
CA PHE A 375 13.67 16.69 34.75
C PHE A 375 12.37 16.68 35.55
N THR A 376 12.37 17.16 36.80
CA THR A 376 11.12 17.27 37.57
C THR A 376 10.12 18.24 36.93
N LYS A 377 10.59 19.39 36.43
CA LYS A 377 9.73 20.34 35.71
C LYS A 377 9.21 19.76 34.39
N PHE A 378 10.08 19.10 33.63
CA PHE A 378 9.74 18.36 32.42
C PHE A 378 8.65 17.32 32.68
N LYS A 379 8.77 16.52 33.75
CA LYS A 379 7.77 15.51 34.11
C LYS A 379 6.40 16.11 34.40
N ARG A 380 6.34 17.24 35.12
CA ARG A 380 5.09 17.97 35.38
C ARG A 380 4.48 18.51 34.09
N MET A 381 5.30 19.03 33.18
CA MET A 381 4.80 19.50 31.88
C MET A 381 4.25 18.32 31.04
N ALA A 382 4.94 17.19 31.04
CA ALA A 382 4.54 15.97 30.35
C ALA A 382 3.31 15.27 30.97
N GLU A 383 2.81 15.72 32.13
CA GLU A 383 1.51 15.29 32.66
C GLU A 383 0.33 15.96 31.93
N HIS A 384 0.59 17.08 31.26
CA HIS A 384 -0.44 17.90 30.62
C HIS A 384 -0.30 18.01 29.09
N LYS A 385 0.74 17.40 28.52
CA LYS A 385 1.01 17.40 27.07
C LYS A 385 1.36 15.99 26.58
N VAL A 386 0.92 15.67 25.36
CA VAL A 386 1.22 14.38 24.71
C VAL A 386 2.69 14.30 24.32
N PHE A 387 3.20 15.35 23.67
CA PHE A 387 4.62 15.50 23.35
C PHE A 387 5.14 16.84 23.88
N ILE A 388 6.39 16.83 24.33
CA ILE A 388 7.17 18.01 24.70
C ILE A 388 8.05 18.36 23.51
N GLU A 389 7.80 19.51 22.91
CA GLU A 389 8.52 19.99 21.74
C GLU A 389 9.70 20.89 22.13
N ASP A 390 10.54 21.25 21.16
CA ASP A 390 11.71 22.11 21.44
C ASP A 390 11.33 23.47 22.06
N PRO A 391 10.25 24.16 21.65
CA PRO A 391 9.82 25.39 22.31
C PRO A 391 9.48 25.19 23.80
N ASP A 392 8.95 24.03 24.15
CA ASP A 392 8.65 23.68 25.54
C ASP A 392 9.93 23.46 26.36
N LEU A 393 10.94 22.81 25.77
CA LEU A 393 12.25 22.64 26.40
C LEU A 393 12.97 23.98 26.56
N ILE A 394 12.91 24.86 25.57
CA ILE A 394 13.47 26.22 25.64
C ILE A 394 12.79 27.01 26.75
N ALA A 395 11.46 26.92 26.86
CA ALA A 395 10.70 27.55 27.95
C ALA A 395 11.05 26.95 29.33
N LEU A 396 11.29 25.63 29.41
CA LEU A 396 11.73 24.94 30.62
C LEU A 396 13.12 25.40 31.09
N VAL A 397 14.03 25.62 30.15
CA VAL A 397 15.39 26.13 30.39
C VAL A 397 15.36 27.63 30.74
N GLY A 398 14.44 28.39 30.14
CA GLY A 398 14.21 29.80 30.47
C GLY A 398 15.18 30.78 29.81
N ARG A 399 15.92 30.33 28.79
CA ARG A 399 16.78 31.17 27.93
C ARG A 399 16.83 30.58 26.51
N PRO A 400 17.16 31.38 25.48
CA PRO A 400 17.32 30.87 24.13
C PRO A 400 18.54 29.93 24.01
N PRO A 401 18.54 29.04 22.99
CA PRO A 401 19.70 28.22 22.65
C PRO A 401 20.95 29.09 22.44
N PRO A 402 22.14 28.63 22.84
CA PRO A 402 23.37 29.28 22.43
C PRO A 402 23.48 29.24 20.90
N LEU A 403 23.88 30.37 20.30
CA LEU A 403 24.08 30.47 18.85
C LEU A 403 25.11 29.42 18.41
N THR A 404 24.73 28.58 17.45
CA THR A 404 25.67 27.64 16.84
C THR A 404 26.65 28.41 15.96
N SER A 405 27.89 27.91 15.81
CA SER A 405 28.95 28.57 15.05
C SER A 405 28.62 28.83 13.57
N SER A 406 27.52 28.28 13.03
CA SER A 406 27.02 28.61 11.69
C SER A 406 26.23 29.92 11.60
N ASP A 407 25.76 30.47 12.72
CA ASP A 407 25.04 31.75 12.75
C ASP A 407 25.96 32.96 13.02
N GLN A 408 27.19 32.71 13.49
CA GLN A 408 28.17 33.76 13.75
C GLN A 408 28.79 34.34 12.45
N ASP A 409 28.82 33.56 11.37
CA ASP A 409 29.33 34.02 10.07
C ASP A 409 28.34 34.92 9.28
N GLN A 410 27.10 35.10 9.75
CA GLN A 410 26.12 35.98 9.11
C GLN A 410 25.94 37.35 9.78
N GLN A 411 26.60 37.62 10.91
CA GLN A 411 26.47 38.89 11.62
C GLN A 411 27.60 39.91 11.35
N ASP A 412 28.66 39.52 10.64
CA ASP A 412 29.77 40.41 10.25
C ASP A 412 29.73 40.80 8.76
N VAL A 413 28.57 41.29 8.28
CA VAL A 413 28.54 42.09 7.05
C VAL A 413 28.48 43.57 7.46
N PRO A 414 29.52 44.38 7.19
CA PRO A 414 29.47 45.82 7.44
C PRO A 414 28.36 46.44 6.60
N THR A 415 27.45 47.15 7.26
CA THR A 415 26.44 48.00 6.60
C THR A 415 27.15 49.18 5.93
N GLU A 416 27.45 49.05 4.63
CA GLU A 416 27.74 50.21 3.79
C GLU A 416 26.46 51.05 3.63
N ALA A 417 26.55 52.26 4.15
CA ALA A 417 25.57 53.31 3.96
C ALA A 417 25.49 53.70 2.48
N SER A 418 24.30 53.59 1.90
CA SER A 418 23.94 54.23 0.64
C SER A 418 22.75 55.14 0.89
N SER A 419 23.04 56.42 0.81
CA SER A 419 22.20 57.61 0.87
C SER A 419 20.88 57.49 0.11
N VAL A 420 19.77 57.72 0.82
CA VAL A 420 18.50 58.14 0.23
C VAL A 420 18.50 59.66 0.16
N GLU A 421 18.76 60.22 -1.02
CA GLU A 421 18.34 61.58 -1.34
C GLU A 421 16.84 61.55 -1.62
N THR A 422 16.10 62.30 -0.79
CA THR A 422 14.72 62.69 -1.09
C THR A 422 14.65 64.22 -1.05
N VAL A 423 13.94 64.77 -2.05
CA VAL A 423 13.01 65.92 -1.98
C VAL A 423 13.24 66.98 -3.08
N GLN A 424 12.37 66.89 -4.09
CA GLN A 424 11.52 67.91 -4.72
C GLN A 424 12.09 69.29 -5.12
N ALA A 425 11.96 69.59 -6.42
CA ALA A 425 11.06 70.63 -6.95
C ALA A 425 10.68 70.30 -8.40
#